data_AF-A0A101IZP9-F1
#
_entry.id   AF-A0A101IZP9-F1
#
_cell.length_a   1.000
_cell.length_b   1.000
_cell.length_c   1.000
_cell.angle_alpha   90.00
_cell.angle_beta   90.00
_cell.angle_gamma   90.00
#
_symmetry.space_group_name_H-M   'P 1'
#
loop_
_entity.id
_entity.type
_entity.pdbx_description
1 polymer ?
#
loop_
_entity_poly.entity_id
_entity_poly.type
_entity_poly.pdbx_seq_one_letter_code
_entity_poly.pdbx_strand_id
1 'polypeptide(L)'
;MMALLLVLPVSFLLFKRSAKHLPVYMCGRPSTPDLHFAGSLGLTREVQTQNYYLTEYFGEARLFRPGAVVCIILILASWVLAGVAL
;
A
#
# COMPACT_ATOMS: atom_id res chain seq x y z
N MET A 1 0.84 -1.40 3.55
CA MET A 1 0.37 -0.83 2.28
C MET A 1 0.23 -1.89 1.18
N MET A 2 1.22 -2.76 0.97
CA MET A 2 1.15 -3.79 -0.08
C MET A 2 -0.04 -4.75 0.04
N ALA A 3 -0.43 -5.17 1.24
CA ALA A 3 -1.64 -5.99 1.41
C ALA A 3 -2.91 -5.29 0.90
N LEU A 4 -3.07 -3.98 1.19
CA LEU A 4 -4.21 -3.20 0.72
C LEU A 4 -4.16 -3.01 -0.81
N LEU A 5 -2.96 -2.76 -1.35
CA LEU A 5 -2.72 -2.68 -2.79
C LEU A 5 -2.95 -4.01 -3.51
N LEU A 6 -2.74 -5.15 -2.85
CA LEU A 6 -3.03 -6.49 -3.37
C LEU A 6 -4.53 -6.84 -3.26
N VAL A 7 -5.22 -6.34 -2.24
CA VAL A 7 -6.68 -6.50 -2.08
C VAL A 7 -7.44 -5.67 -3.12
N LEU A 8 -6.91 -4.53 -3.55
CA LEU A 8 -7.55 -3.62 -4.50
C LEU A 8 -7.87 -4.25 -5.88
N PRO A 9 -6.94 -4.94 -6.58
CA PRO A 9 -7.27 -5.63 -7.82
C PRO A 9 -8.26 -6.79 -7.61
N VAL A 10 -8.20 -7.46 -6.45
CA VAL A 10 -9.16 -8.53 -6.09
C VAL A 10 -10.56 -7.95 -5.85
N SER A 11 -10.68 -6.78 -5.22
CA SER A 11 -11.97 -6.15 -4.97
C SER A 11 -12.65 -5.68 -6.26
N PHE A 12 -11.89 -5.23 -7.26
CA PHE A 12 -12.44 -4.89 -8.58
C PHE A 12 -13.04 -6.10 -9.31
N LEU A 13 -12.57 -7.32 -9.07
CA LEU A 13 -13.18 -8.53 -9.62
C LEU A 13 -14.56 -8.82 -9.00
N LEU A 14 -14.73 -8.50 -7.71
CA LEU A 14 -15.96 -8.75 -6.96
C LEU A 14 -17.05 -7.68 -7.20
N PHE A 15 -16.66 -6.42 -7.41
CA PHE A 15 -17.59 -5.27 -7.48
C PHE A 15 -17.73 -4.63 -8.87
N LYS A 16 -17.57 -5.39 -9.96
CA LYS A 16 -17.57 -4.88 -11.35
C LYS A 16 -18.78 -4.02 -11.74
N ARG A 17 -19.98 -4.32 -11.20
CA ARG A 17 -21.23 -3.66 -11.65
C ARG A 17 -21.56 -2.34 -10.93
N SER A 18 -20.92 -2.03 -9.81
CA SER A 18 -21.15 -0.76 -9.08
C SER A 18 -19.95 0.19 -9.10
N ALA A 19 -18.87 -0.19 -9.79
CA ALA A 19 -17.64 0.61 -9.86
C ALA A 19 -17.87 1.90 -10.65
N LYS A 20 -18.07 3.02 -9.94
CA LYS A 20 -17.97 4.36 -10.51
C LYS A 20 -16.51 4.78 -10.58
N HIS A 21 -16.09 5.29 -11.74
CA HIS A 21 -14.78 5.92 -11.88
C HIS A 21 -14.86 7.31 -11.26
N LEU A 22 -14.25 7.48 -10.09
CA LEU A 22 -14.08 8.79 -9.46
C LEU A 22 -12.64 9.24 -9.63
N PRO A 23 -12.40 10.55 -9.87
CA PRO A 23 -11.06 11.10 -9.84
C PRO A 23 -10.44 10.89 -8.45
N VAL A 24 -9.14 10.64 -8.41
CA VAL A 24 -8.40 10.41 -7.16
C VAL A 24 -8.53 11.64 -6.27
N TYR A 25 -9.08 11.45 -5.07
CA TYR A 25 -9.19 12.51 -4.08
C TYR A 25 -7.82 12.76 -3.43
N MET A 26 -7.26 13.94 -3.64
CA MET A 26 -5.90 14.29 -3.20
C MET A 26 -5.87 15.01 -1.84
N CYS A 27 -6.92 14.88 -1.02
CA CYS A 27 -7.06 15.56 0.27
C CYS A 27 -6.84 17.09 0.20
N GLY A 28 -7.25 17.74 -0.89
CA GLY A 28 -7.05 19.17 -1.11
C GLY A 28 -7.55 19.64 -2.46
N ARG A 29 -7.14 20.85 -2.87
CA ARG A 29 -7.40 21.39 -4.21
C ARG A 29 -6.42 20.76 -5.20
N PRO A 30 -6.87 19.92 -6.14
CA PRO A 30 -6.00 19.44 -7.21
C PRO A 30 -5.49 20.66 -7.99
N SER A 31 -4.17 20.74 -8.15
CA SER A 31 -3.52 21.86 -8.84
C SER A 31 -3.43 21.62 -10.34
N THR A 32 -3.28 20.35 -10.74
CA THR A 32 -3.23 19.90 -12.14
C THR A 32 -3.88 18.51 -12.28
N PRO A 33 -4.24 18.07 -13.49
CA PRO A 33 -4.67 16.69 -13.75
C PRO A 33 -3.58 15.65 -13.47
N ASP A 34 -2.31 16.06 -13.44
CA ASP A 34 -1.13 15.19 -13.38
C ASP A 34 -0.78 14.72 -11.97
N LEU A 35 -1.78 14.44 -11.13
CA LEU A 35 -1.56 13.94 -9.78
C LEU A 35 -0.79 14.89 -8.83
N HIS A 36 -0.90 16.21 -9.05
CA HIS A 36 -0.32 17.22 -8.16
C HIS A 36 -1.39 17.98 -7.37
N PHE A 37 -1.16 18.16 -6.08
CA PHE A 37 -2.07 18.88 -5.19
C PHE A 37 -1.39 20.07 -4.51
N ALA A 38 -2.18 21.09 -4.18
CA ALA A 38 -1.72 22.22 -3.37
C ALA A 38 -1.71 21.82 -1.89
N GLY A 39 -0.52 21.75 -1.29
CA GLY A 39 -0.35 21.51 0.14
C GLY A 39 -0.75 22.72 0.99
N SER A 40 -0.80 22.54 2.31
CA SER A 40 -1.22 23.58 3.28
C SER A 40 -0.34 24.83 3.31
N LEU A 41 0.86 24.78 2.73
CA LEU A 41 1.80 25.89 2.64
C LEU A 41 1.85 26.53 1.22
N GLY A 42 0.87 26.24 0.36
CA GLY A 42 0.85 26.75 -1.01
C GLY A 42 1.89 26.11 -1.95
N LEU A 43 2.61 25.10 -1.47
CA LEU A 43 3.55 24.32 -2.27
C LEU A 43 2.79 23.21 -3.01
N THR A 44 3.05 23.07 -4.30
CA THR A 44 2.59 21.92 -5.10
C THR A 44 3.40 20.69 -4.71
N ARG A 45 2.70 19.57 -4.49
CA ARG A 45 3.33 18.27 -4.20
C ARG A 45 2.71 17.19 -5.08
N GLU A 46 3.54 16.25 -5.47
CA GLU A 46 3.11 15.03 -6.13
C GLU A 46 2.37 14.12 -5.14
N VAL A 47 1.28 13.50 -5.58
CA VAL A 47 0.58 12.48 -4.80
C VAL A 47 1.51 11.28 -4.62
N GLN A 48 1.82 10.97 -3.38
CA GLN A 48 2.53 9.75 -3.03
C GLN A 48 1.66 8.89 -2.14
N THR A 49 1.75 7.58 -2.34
CA THR A 49 1.00 6.61 -1.54
C THR A 49 1.63 6.39 -0.16
N GLN A 50 2.84 6.89 0.07
CA GLN A 50 3.52 6.75 1.35
C GLN A 50 2.81 7.47 2.50
N ASN A 51 2.79 6.82 3.65
CA ASN A 51 2.18 7.36 4.85
C ASN A 51 3.14 8.36 5.52
N TYR A 52 2.84 9.66 5.41
CA TYR A 52 3.69 10.75 5.91
C TYR A 52 3.78 10.79 7.45
N TYR A 53 2.77 10.26 8.16
CA TYR A 53 2.66 10.41 9.61
C TYR A 53 3.34 9.29 10.41
N LEU A 54 3.55 8.12 9.79
CA LEU A 54 4.07 6.93 10.48
C LEU A 54 5.42 6.48 9.92
N THR A 55 6.08 7.30 9.13
CA THR A 55 7.37 6.96 8.52
C THR A 55 8.44 6.66 9.57
N GLU A 56 8.38 7.30 10.75
CA GLU A 56 9.31 6.99 11.83
C GLU A 56 9.06 5.61 12.45
N TYR A 57 7.80 5.20 12.63
CA TYR A 57 7.48 3.92 13.28
C TYR A 57 7.43 2.74 12.29
N PHE A 58 6.88 2.97 11.10
CA PHE A 58 6.58 1.96 10.07
C PHE A 58 7.21 2.30 8.71
N GLY A 59 8.27 3.12 8.69
CA GLY A 59 9.02 3.41 7.48
C GLY A 59 9.57 2.14 6.84
N GLU A 60 9.58 2.10 5.52
CA GLU A 60 9.96 0.92 4.74
C GLU A 60 11.34 0.39 5.13
N ALA A 61 12.34 1.26 5.30
CA ALA A 61 13.68 0.86 5.73
C ALA A 61 13.72 0.14 7.09
N ARG A 62 12.81 0.50 8.02
CA ARG A 62 12.72 -0.11 9.36
C ARG A 62 11.90 -1.41 9.33
N LEU A 63 10.83 -1.46 8.52
CA LEU A 63 9.90 -2.58 8.50
C LEU A 63 10.34 -3.71 7.55
N PHE A 64 11.10 -3.39 6.50
CA PHE A 64 11.52 -4.34 5.48
C PHE A 64 12.40 -5.47 6.05
N ARG A 65 13.44 -5.13 6.83
CA ARG A 65 14.35 -6.13 7.41
C ARG A 65 13.66 -7.13 8.35
N PRO A 66 12.95 -6.71 9.41
CA PRO A 66 12.25 -7.65 10.29
C PRO A 66 11.14 -8.39 9.56
N GLY A 67 10.41 -7.71 8.66
CA GLY A 67 9.36 -8.34 7.85
C GLY A 67 9.90 -9.46 6.95
N ALA A 68 11.03 -9.22 6.27
CA ALA A 68 11.68 -10.23 5.43
C ALA A 68 12.13 -11.45 6.23
N VAL A 69 12.74 -11.23 7.41
CA VAL A 69 13.17 -12.32 8.30
C VAL A 69 11.98 -13.17 8.74
N VAL A 70 10.90 -12.54 9.21
CA VAL A 70 9.68 -13.26 9.61
C VAL A 70 9.10 -14.04 8.44
N CYS A 71 9.06 -13.45 7.25
CA CYS A 71 8.51 -14.10 6.06
C CYS A 71 9.34 -15.34 5.67
N ILE A 72 10.67 -15.25 5.70
CA ILE A 72 11.58 -16.39 5.45
C ILE A 72 11.32 -17.51 6.45
N ILE A 73 11.22 -17.18 7.75
CA ILE A 73 10.94 -18.18 8.81
C ILE A 73 9.61 -18.88 8.55
N LEU A 74 8.56 -18.13 8.21
CA LEU A 74 7.23 -18.70 7.94
C LEU A 74 7.24 -19.62 6.70
N ILE A 75 7.96 -19.25 5.64
CA ILE A 75 8.11 -20.09 4.45
C ILE A 75 8.81 -21.40 4.81
N LEU A 76 9.93 -21.34 5.53
CA LEU A 76 10.65 -22.54 5.99
C LEU A 76 9.78 -23.41 6.90
N ALA A 77 9.07 -22.81 7.85
CA ALA A 77 8.15 -23.53 8.73
C ALA A 77 7.03 -24.22 7.95
N SER A 78 6.47 -23.57 6.93
CA SER A 78 5.43 -24.17 6.08
C SER A 78 5.95 -25.38 5.31
N TRP A 79 7.19 -25.35 4.84
CA TRP A 79 7.81 -26.49 4.14
C TRP A 79 8.07 -27.66 5.09
N VAL A 80 8.55 -27.37 6.30
CA VAL A 80 8.74 -28.40 7.33
C VAL A 80 7.40 -29.05 7.69
N LEU A 81 6.37 -28.25 7.96
CA LEU A 81 5.04 -28.79 8.31
C LEU A 81 4.39 -29.55 7.14
N ALA A 82 4.51 -29.06 5.91
CA ALA A 82 4.00 -29.75 4.73
C ALA A 82 4.76 -31.06 4.45
N GLY A 83 6.07 -31.08 4.66
CA GLY A 83 6.90 -32.29 4.52
C GLY A 83 6.70 -33.31 5.65
N VAL A 84 6.27 -32.87 6.84
CA VAL A 84 5.87 -33.75 7.96
C VAL A 84 4.46 -34.32 7.77
N ALA A 85 3.63 -33.68 6.95
CA ALA A 85 2.27 -34.12 6.63
C ALA A 85 2.18 -35.12 5.47
N LEU A 86 3.30 -35.41 4.79
CA LEU A 86 3.46 -36.40 3.71
C LEU A 86 4.13 -37.67 4.23
#